data_AF-A0A3F3MIV1-F1
#
_entry.id   AF-A0A3F3MIV1-F1
#
_cell.length_a   1.000
_cell.length_b   1.000
_cell.length_c   1.000
_cell.angle_alpha   90.00
_cell.angle_beta   90.00
_cell.angle_gamma   90.00
#
_symmetry.space_group_name_H-M   'P 1'
#
loop_
_entity.id
_entity.type
_entity.pdbx_description
1 polymer ?
#
loop_
_entity_poly.entity_id
_entity_poly.type
_entity_poly.pdbx_seq_one_letter_code
_entity_poly.pdbx_strand_id
1 'polypeptide(L)' 'HIVTSGGRVLCVTALGDSVLEAQINALEVCGQVTFTGMQYRSDIGYRAIAREKAE' A
#
# COMPACT_ATOMS: atom_id res chain seq x y z
N HIS A 1 -1.41 19.08 17.35
CA HIS A 1 -0.31 18.13 17.07
C HIS A 1 -0.89 16.89 16.43
N ILE A 2 -0.21 16.34 15.42
CA ILE A 2 -0.60 15.07 14.78
C ILE A 2 0.19 13.96 15.48
N VAL A 3 -0.51 12.95 16.00
CA VAL A 3 0.08 11.83 16.76
C VAL A 3 -0.56 10.51 16.34
N THR A 4 0.16 9.40 16.52
CA THR A 4 -0.38 8.06 16.30
C THR A 4 -1.24 7.61 17.48
N SER A 5 -2.23 6.74 17.25
CA SER A 5 -3.11 6.20 18.30
C SER A 5 -3.51 4.76 18.00
N GLY A 6 -2.65 3.81 18.39
CA GLY A 6 -2.86 2.37 18.20
C GLY A 6 -1.92 1.75 17.16
N GLY A 7 -2.06 0.43 16.97
CA GLY A 7 -1.13 -0.37 16.14
C GLY A 7 -1.32 -0.21 14.63
N ARG A 8 -2.55 0.06 14.16
CA ARG A 8 -2.84 0.40 12.77
C ARG A 8 -3.23 1.87 12.70
N VAL A 9 -2.40 2.68 12.05
CA VAL A 9 -2.54 4.13 12.06
C VAL A 9 -3.38 4.64 10.90
N LEU A 10 -3.08 4.15 9.69
CA LEU A 10 -3.70 4.61 8.44
C LEU A 10 -3.74 3.47 7.42
N CYS A 11 -4.64 3.60 6.44
CA CYS A 11 -4.74 2.72 5.28
C CYS A 11 -4.68 3.58 4.02
N VAL A 12 -3.68 3.34 3.17
CA VAL A 12 -3.58 3.98 1.85
C VAL A 12 -4.27 3.06 0.84
N THR A 13 -5.23 3.61 0.10
CA THR A 13 -5.98 2.89 -0.93
C THR A 13 -5.84 3.66 -2.24
N ALA A 14 -5.56 2.95 -3.33
CA ALA A 14 -5.48 3.52 -4.67
C ALA A 14 -6.28 2.66 -5.65
N LEU A 15 -6.71 3.29 -6.75
CA LEU A 15 -7.34 2.64 -7.89
C LEU A 15 -6.31 2.56 -9.04
N GLY A 16 -6.55 1.63 -9.96
CA GLY A 16 -5.79 1.41 -11.19
C GLY A 16 -6.54 0.43 -12.09
N ASP A 17 -6.17 0.35 -13.36
CA ASP A 17 -6.81 -0.51 -14.36
C ASP A 17 -6.42 -2.00 -14.17
N SER A 18 -5.38 -2.27 -13.39
CA SER A 18 -4.96 -3.60 -12.94
C SER A 18 -4.61 -3.60 -11.44
N VAL A 19 -4.55 -4.78 -10.82
CA VAL A 19 -4.08 -4.90 -9.44
C VAL A 19 -2.62 -4.45 -9.30
N LEU A 20 -1.79 -4.67 -10.33
CA LEU A 20 -0.41 -4.17 -10.34
C LEU A 20 -0.36 -2.65 -10.27
N GLU A 21 -1.15 -1.96 -11.09
CA GLU A 21 -1.20 -0.49 -11.09
C GLU A 21 -1.73 0.06 -9.77
N ALA A 22 -2.83 -0.51 -9.25
CA ALA A 22 -3.37 -0.12 -7.96
C ALA A 22 -2.36 -0.31 -6.81
N GLN A 23 -1.55 -1.39 -6.85
CA GLN A 23 -0.47 -1.62 -5.88
C GLN A 23 0.62 -0.54 -5.98
N ILE A 24 1.09 -0.22 -7.19
CA ILE A 24 2.12 0.79 -7.41
C ILE A 24 1.66 2.15 -6.88
N ASN A 25 0.45 2.58 -7.25
CA ASN A 25 -0.13 3.84 -6.82
C ASN A 25 -0.27 3.91 -5.29
N ALA A 26 -0.71 2.82 -4.65
CA ALA A 26 -0.83 2.76 -3.20
C ALA A 26 0.53 2.85 -2.49
N LEU A 27 1.57 2.19 -3.02
CA LEU A 27 2.92 2.24 -2.44
C LEU A 27 3.59 3.61 -2.64
N GLU A 28 3.36 4.27 -3.77
CA GLU A 28 3.86 5.62 -4.03
C GLU A 28 3.30 6.62 -3.01
N VAL A 29 1.98 6.63 -2.80
CA VAL A 29 1.34 7.52 -1.82
C VAL A 29 1.73 7.13 -0.38
N CYS A 30 1.83 5.83 -0.08
CA CYS A 30 2.28 5.37 1.24
C CYS A 30 3.70 5.83 1.57
N GLY A 31 4.60 5.88 0.56
CA GLY A 31 5.97 6.34 0.72
C GLY A 31 6.13 7.83 1.05
N GLN A 32 5.08 8.63 0.83
CA GLN A 32 5.08 10.07 1.15
C GLN A 32 4.76 10.33 2.63
N VAL A 33 4.21 9.36 3.35
CA VAL A 33 3.89 9.47 4.78
C VAL A 33 5.06 8.93 5.60
N THR A 34 5.53 9.70 6.59
CA THR A 34 6.61 9.27 7.47
C THR A 34 6.32 9.58 8.93
N PHE A 35 6.63 8.64 9.82
CA PHE A 35 6.63 8.81 11.27
C PHE A 35 7.52 7.75 11.92
N THR A 36 7.98 8.02 13.14
CA THR A 36 8.87 7.13 13.90
C THR A 36 8.26 5.74 14.07
N GLY A 37 8.99 4.70 13.68
CA GLY A 37 8.58 3.31 13.83
C GLY A 37 7.49 2.84 12.85
N MET A 38 7.22 3.60 11.78
CA MET A 38 6.30 3.19 10.72
C MET A 38 6.71 1.84 10.11
N GLN A 39 5.72 0.97 9.91
CA GLN A 39 5.88 -0.33 9.27
C GLN A 39 4.71 -0.58 8.33
N TYR A 40 4.99 -1.09 7.14
CA TYR A 40 4.00 -1.53 6.17
C TYR A 40 4.59 -2.63 5.28
N ARG A 41 3.71 -3.40 4.65
CA ARG A 41 4.08 -4.44 3.69
C ARG A 41 4.10 -3.86 2.28
N SER A 42 5.11 -4.23 1.49
CA SER A 42 5.24 -3.84 0.07
C SER A 42 4.68 -4.87 -0.91
N ASP A 43 4.20 -6.02 -0.43
CA ASP A 43 3.77 -7.17 -1.24
C ASP A 43 2.24 -7.37 -1.24
N ILE A 44 1.46 -6.36 -0.84
CA ILE A 44 -0.01 -6.45 -0.79
C ILE A 44 -0.56 -6.67 -2.21
N GLY A 45 -1.20 -7.82 -2.44
CA GLY A 45 -1.76 -8.16 -3.75
C GLY A 45 -0.87 -9.05 -4.63
N TYR A 46 0.33 -9.46 -4.19
CA TYR A 46 1.28 -10.21 -5.04
C TYR A 46 0.70 -11.46 -5.72
N ARG A 47 -0.22 -12.18 -5.05
CA ARG A 47 -0.88 -13.37 -5.63
C ARG A 47 -1.86 -13.03 -6.75
N ALA A 48 -2.55 -11.90 -6.65
CA ALA A 48 -3.47 -11.44 -7.69
C ALA A 48 -2.69 -10.94 -8.91
N ILE A 49 -1.61 -10.18 -8.68
CA ILE A 49 -0.68 -9.76 -9.74
C ILE A 49 -0.10 -10.98 -10.48
N ALA A 50 0.28 -12.04 -9.75
CA ALA A 50 0.78 -13.26 -10.37
C ALA A 50 -0.27 -13.99 -11.23
N ARG A 51 -1.56 -13.87 -10.88
CA ARG A 51 -2.67 -14.42 -11.68
C ARG A 51 -2.93 -13.57 -12.92
N GLU A 52 -3.02 -12.24 -12.78
CA GLU A 52 -3.22 -11.31 -13.91
C GLU A 52 -2.13 -11.45 -14.98
N LYS A 53 -0.89 -11.73 -14.59
CA LYS A 53 0.22 -11.93 -15.54
C LYS A 53 0.23 -13.31 -16.22
N ALA A 54 -0.55 -14.26 -15.70
CA ALA A 54 -0.64 -15.61 -16.25
C ALA A 54 -1.84 -15.78 -17.20
N GLU A 55 -2.74 -14.79 -17.23
CA GLU A 55 -3.83 -14.63 -18.21
C GLU A 55 -3.30 -13.95 -19.48
#